data_AF-A0A2E6I8J1-F1
#
_entry.id   AF-A0A2E6I8J1-F1
#
_cell.length_a   1.000
_cell.length_b   1.000
_cell.length_c   1.000
_cell.angle_alpha   90.00
_cell.angle_beta   90.00
_cell.angle_gamma   90.00
#
_symmetry.space_group_name_H-M   'P 1'
#
loop_
_entity.id
_entity.type
_entity.pdbx_description
1 polymer ?
#
loop_
_entity_poly.entity_id
_entity_poly.type
_entity_poly.pdbx_seq_one_letter_code
_entity_poly.pdbx_strand_id
1 'polypeptide(L)'
;MPYTIKDLVIVLREYYTRASLDITDIHRREIAFERWNDFRGPSLRPVYFQYIDSLSKFLIEYPYAGVYASTGYYLDPNEVDMNKKTLMKTDLVFDLDMKIEGTRYEFFEKMCKHTKTLIHDFLIKDFGISPDKIKVEFSGNKGFHVTVDDEDMRNMDVSDRRQMIDYIMGLKVDKNNLFSGNKTSPVSGGWRRHADNLIREILKHTEGSNNGEMVDYFLEIGIPKNRVKKISGLLSNARVRNAMKAGHLNVLYDADSRLLGDLKNVLLRRHKSGLAAVLDRAVTVSTHRLFRVPGSIHRKSGLPCINLEISDLESPDFIFEKIIQVVGEDPIEIELGHDIVLDLYEKETLSKGTYTMPRWKAIPALLIEKKNMQT
;
A
#
# COMPACT_ATOMS: atom_id res chain seq x y z
N MET A 1 -23.12 29.66 10.83
CA MET A 1 -23.39 28.67 11.88
C MET A 1 -22.38 27.56 11.69
N PRO A 2 -21.73 27.10 12.77
CA PRO A 2 -20.74 26.03 12.68
C PRO A 2 -21.39 24.75 12.17
N TYR A 3 -20.66 23.98 11.36
CA TYR A 3 -21.08 22.65 10.96
C TYR A 3 -20.93 21.66 12.12
N THR A 4 -21.92 20.80 12.29
CA THR A 4 -21.90 19.70 13.27
C THR A 4 -21.92 18.35 12.57
N ILE A 5 -21.89 17.24 13.32
CA ILE A 5 -22.11 15.89 12.76
C ILE A 5 -23.44 15.79 11.97
N LYS A 6 -24.47 16.57 12.36
CA LYS A 6 -25.77 16.57 11.66
C LYS A 6 -25.66 17.19 10.27
N ASP A 7 -24.69 18.07 10.06
CA ASP A 7 -24.46 18.80 8.82
C ASP A 7 -23.43 18.13 7.91
N LEU A 8 -22.90 16.96 8.31
CA LEU A 8 -21.87 16.24 7.57
C LEU A 8 -22.22 16.03 6.09
N VAL A 9 -23.49 15.75 5.78
CA VAL A 9 -23.96 15.60 4.39
C VAL A 9 -23.80 16.90 3.60
N ILE A 10 -24.02 18.06 4.23
CA ILE A 10 -23.84 19.38 3.61
C ILE A 10 -22.35 19.62 3.33
N VAL A 11 -21.49 19.39 4.32
CA VAL A 11 -20.03 19.56 4.19
C VAL A 11 -19.47 18.67 3.07
N LEU A 12 -19.92 17.41 2.99
CA LEU A 12 -19.49 16.48 1.95
C LEU A 12 -20.06 16.83 0.57
N ARG A 13 -21.28 17.35 0.50
CA ARG A 13 -21.85 17.88 -0.75
C ARG A 13 -20.98 19.00 -1.30
N GLU A 14 -20.60 19.95 -0.46
CA GLU A 14 -19.69 21.04 -0.84
C GLU A 14 -18.29 20.56 -1.25
N TYR A 15 -17.81 19.47 -0.66
CA TYR A 15 -16.59 18.82 -1.14
C TYR A 15 -16.79 18.25 -2.55
N TYR A 16 -17.88 17.49 -2.77
CA TYR A 16 -18.15 16.85 -4.06
C TYR A 16 -18.50 17.83 -5.20
N THR A 17 -18.83 19.10 -4.92
CA THR A 17 -18.95 20.12 -5.98
C THR A 17 -17.60 20.50 -6.61
N ARG A 18 -16.49 20.20 -5.93
CA ARG A 18 -15.12 20.54 -6.36
C ARG A 18 -14.24 19.31 -6.58
N ALA A 19 -14.63 18.16 -6.03
CA ALA A 19 -13.88 16.93 -6.14
C ALA A 19 -13.77 16.45 -7.59
N SER A 20 -12.56 16.08 -8.02
CA SER A 20 -12.32 15.39 -9.27
C SER A 20 -12.28 13.89 -9.01
N LEU A 21 -13.22 13.14 -9.60
CA LEU A 21 -13.24 11.68 -9.54
C LEU A 21 -12.44 11.10 -10.71
N ASP A 22 -11.70 10.03 -10.47
CA ASP A 22 -10.94 9.33 -11.51
C ASP A 22 -11.42 7.88 -11.66
N ILE A 23 -12.01 7.58 -12.82
CA ILE A 23 -12.46 6.24 -13.20
C ILE A 23 -12.27 6.05 -14.70
N THR A 24 -11.26 5.27 -15.09
CA THR A 24 -11.06 4.92 -16.50
C THR A 24 -12.22 4.04 -17.00
N ASP A 25 -12.79 4.41 -18.16
CA ASP A 25 -13.91 3.75 -18.83
C ASP A 25 -15.12 3.47 -17.91
N ILE A 26 -15.58 4.48 -17.19
CA ILE A 26 -16.73 4.36 -16.26
C ILE A 26 -17.95 3.62 -16.86
N HIS A 27 -18.22 3.81 -18.16
CA HIS A 27 -19.32 3.14 -18.89
C HIS A 27 -19.18 1.61 -19.00
N ARG A 28 -18.03 1.03 -18.63
CA ARG A 28 -17.79 -0.42 -18.55
C ARG A 28 -17.65 -0.90 -17.11
N ARG A 29 -17.74 -0.02 -16.13
CA ARG A 29 -17.47 -0.30 -14.72
C ARG A 29 -18.79 -0.42 -13.96
N GLU A 30 -18.85 -1.38 -13.05
CA GLU A 30 -19.86 -1.37 -12.01
C GLU A 30 -19.48 -0.32 -10.96
N ILE A 31 -20.38 0.61 -10.67
CA ILE A 31 -20.25 1.53 -9.54
C ILE A 31 -21.07 1.03 -8.36
N ALA A 32 -20.52 1.20 -7.17
CA ALA A 32 -21.12 0.72 -5.94
C ALA A 32 -20.97 1.75 -4.82
N PHE A 33 -21.98 1.86 -3.97
CA PHE A 33 -22.00 2.85 -2.89
C PHE A 33 -22.21 2.21 -1.52
N GLU A 34 -21.48 2.74 -0.54
CA GLU A 34 -21.68 2.46 0.88
C GLU A 34 -22.57 3.54 1.50
N ARG A 35 -23.62 3.11 2.22
CA ARG A 35 -24.56 4.00 2.90
C ARG A 35 -24.04 4.36 4.29
N TRP A 36 -24.34 5.56 4.78
CA TRP A 36 -23.94 6.01 6.13
C TRP A 36 -24.45 5.11 7.26
N ASN A 37 -25.60 4.47 7.04
CA ASN A 37 -26.27 3.62 8.02
C ASN A 37 -26.09 2.12 7.73
N ASP A 38 -25.27 1.75 6.73
CA ASP A 38 -24.97 0.35 6.41
C ASP A 38 -23.47 0.07 6.62
N PHE A 39 -23.16 -0.83 7.56
CA PHE A 39 -21.78 -1.17 7.91
C PHE A 39 -21.26 -2.40 7.17
N ARG A 40 -22.06 -3.02 6.31
CA ARG A 40 -21.71 -4.25 5.57
C ARG A 40 -20.86 -4.00 4.32
N GLY A 41 -20.54 -2.74 4.02
CA GLY A 41 -19.78 -2.33 2.84
C GLY A 41 -20.66 -1.77 1.71
N PRO A 42 -20.20 -1.78 0.46
CA PRO A 42 -20.90 -1.15 -0.65
C PRO A 42 -22.11 -1.99 -1.11
N SER A 43 -23.27 -1.75 -0.48
CA SER A 43 -24.49 -2.55 -0.69
C SER A 43 -25.41 -2.00 -1.79
N LEU A 44 -25.29 -0.72 -2.16
CA LEU A 44 -26.02 -0.16 -3.31
C LEU A 44 -25.20 -0.42 -4.58
N ARG A 45 -25.44 -1.56 -5.23
CA ARG A 45 -24.73 -2.02 -6.42
C ARG A 45 -25.51 -3.10 -7.17
N PRO A 46 -25.24 -3.30 -8.47
CA PRO A 46 -24.49 -2.42 -9.36
C PRO A 46 -25.27 -1.13 -9.65
N VAL A 47 -24.55 -0.04 -9.93
CA VAL A 47 -25.11 1.20 -10.46
C VAL A 47 -24.32 1.59 -11.70
N TYR A 48 -25.03 1.94 -12.78
CA TYR A 48 -24.44 2.32 -14.05
C TYR A 48 -24.31 3.84 -14.20
N PHE A 49 -23.18 4.29 -14.74
CA PHE A 49 -22.98 5.66 -15.19
C PHE A 49 -22.29 5.67 -16.56
N GLN A 50 -22.83 6.45 -17.49
CA GLN A 50 -22.21 6.64 -18.81
C GLN A 50 -20.96 7.55 -18.73
N TYR A 51 -20.98 8.56 -17.87
CA TYR A 51 -19.95 9.60 -17.76
C TYR A 51 -19.63 9.92 -16.30
N ILE A 52 -18.39 10.33 -16.03
CA ILE A 52 -17.95 10.76 -14.69
C ILE A 52 -18.80 11.95 -14.20
N ASP A 53 -19.13 12.90 -15.07
CA ASP A 53 -19.98 14.05 -14.72
C ASP A 53 -21.34 13.65 -14.14
N SER A 54 -21.92 12.56 -14.64
CA SER A 54 -23.18 12.03 -14.11
C SER A 54 -23.01 11.47 -12.70
N LEU A 55 -21.89 10.80 -12.43
CA LEU A 55 -21.53 10.33 -11.08
C LEU A 55 -21.27 11.50 -10.14
N SER A 56 -20.54 12.53 -10.59
CA SER A 56 -20.28 13.73 -9.79
C SER A 56 -21.57 14.45 -9.39
N LYS A 57 -22.49 14.66 -10.33
CA LYS A 57 -23.82 15.24 -10.04
C LYS A 57 -24.60 14.38 -9.04
N PHE A 58 -24.56 13.06 -9.20
CA PHE A 58 -25.21 12.13 -8.29
C PHE A 58 -24.64 12.21 -6.86
N LEU A 59 -23.33 12.38 -6.70
CA LEU A 59 -22.69 12.52 -5.37
C LEU A 59 -22.92 13.89 -4.72
N ILE A 60 -23.11 14.95 -5.51
CA ILE A 60 -23.55 16.24 -5.00
C ILE A 60 -24.97 16.09 -4.41
N GLU A 61 -25.87 15.41 -5.11
CA GLU A 61 -27.23 15.18 -4.60
C GLU A 61 -27.23 14.23 -3.38
N TYR A 62 -26.51 13.12 -3.49
CA TYR A 62 -26.43 12.03 -2.51
C TYR A 62 -24.98 11.73 -2.10
N PRO A 63 -24.40 12.48 -1.13
CA PRO A 63 -23.07 12.21 -0.61
C PRO A 63 -23.01 10.87 0.15
N TYR A 64 -22.62 9.80 -0.54
CA TYR A 64 -22.48 8.46 0.06
C TYR A 64 -21.23 8.35 0.94
N ALA A 65 -21.26 7.38 1.87
CA ALA A 65 -20.17 7.11 2.81
C ALA A 65 -18.95 6.45 2.15
N GLY A 66 -19.16 5.85 0.99
CA GLY A 66 -18.09 5.37 0.14
C GLY A 66 -18.55 5.17 -1.29
N VAL A 67 -17.62 5.38 -2.21
CA VAL A 67 -17.82 5.27 -3.66
C VAL A 67 -16.77 4.30 -4.18
N TYR A 68 -17.22 3.30 -4.92
CA TYR A 68 -16.38 2.23 -5.40
C TYR A 68 -16.64 1.95 -6.87
N ALA A 69 -15.60 1.54 -7.58
CA ALA A 69 -15.67 1.06 -8.96
C ALA A 69 -15.10 -0.35 -9.05
N SER A 70 -15.64 -1.17 -9.96
CA SER A 70 -15.08 -2.48 -10.24
C SER A 70 -13.72 -2.39 -10.95
N THR A 71 -12.81 -3.26 -10.58
CA THR A 71 -11.56 -3.54 -11.32
C THR A 71 -11.83 -4.20 -12.67
N GLY A 72 -12.91 -4.98 -12.73
CA GLY A 72 -13.44 -5.58 -13.96
C GLY A 72 -14.18 -4.57 -14.84
N TYR A 73 -14.05 -4.78 -16.14
CA TYR A 73 -14.76 -4.11 -17.21
C TYR A 73 -15.79 -5.09 -17.78
N TYR A 74 -17.03 -4.67 -17.93
CA TYR A 74 -18.14 -5.55 -18.31
C TYR A 74 -18.84 -5.10 -19.58
N LEU A 75 -19.39 -6.06 -20.31
CA LEU A 75 -20.24 -5.76 -21.47
C LEU A 75 -21.49 -4.98 -21.03
N ASP A 76 -22.15 -5.49 -19.98
CA ASP A 76 -23.21 -4.81 -19.24
C ASP A 76 -22.80 -4.71 -17.75
N PRO A 77 -22.33 -3.54 -17.28
CA PRO A 77 -21.98 -3.33 -15.87
C PRO A 77 -23.18 -3.34 -14.93
N ASN A 78 -24.41 -3.19 -15.43
CA ASN A 78 -25.64 -3.16 -14.64
C ASN A 78 -26.27 -4.55 -14.41
N GLU A 79 -25.76 -5.58 -15.08
CA GLU A 79 -26.17 -6.97 -14.82
C GLU A 79 -25.83 -7.37 -13.37
N VAL A 80 -26.85 -7.89 -12.68
CA VAL A 80 -26.82 -8.27 -11.25
C VAL A 80 -26.42 -9.73 -11.07
N ASP A 81 -26.77 -10.59 -12.03
CA ASP A 81 -26.42 -12.00 -12.03
C ASP A 81 -24.99 -12.17 -12.54
N MET A 82 -24.07 -12.48 -11.61
CA MET A 82 -22.66 -12.66 -11.94
C MET A 82 -22.40 -13.76 -12.98
N ASN A 83 -23.31 -14.72 -13.16
CA ASN A 83 -23.17 -15.74 -14.20
C ASN A 83 -23.48 -15.20 -15.60
N LYS A 84 -24.27 -14.12 -15.69
CA LYS A 84 -24.61 -13.43 -16.94
C LYS A 84 -23.73 -12.21 -17.18
N LYS A 85 -23.10 -11.70 -16.12
CA LYS A 85 -22.22 -10.53 -16.16
C LYS A 85 -20.92 -10.85 -16.90
N THR A 86 -20.91 -10.53 -18.20
CA THR A 86 -19.79 -10.82 -19.10
C THR A 86 -18.61 -9.90 -18.80
N LEU A 87 -17.57 -10.45 -18.17
CA LEU A 87 -16.29 -9.78 -17.95
C LEU A 87 -15.51 -9.68 -19.26
N MET A 88 -15.12 -8.47 -19.64
CA MET A 88 -14.30 -8.19 -20.83
C MET A 88 -12.81 -8.27 -20.50
N LYS A 89 -12.39 -7.56 -19.45
CA LYS A 89 -11.01 -7.46 -18.96
C LYS A 89 -11.02 -6.96 -17.52
N THR A 90 -9.89 -7.02 -16.81
CA THR A 90 -9.83 -6.57 -15.42
C THR A 90 -8.47 -6.02 -15.06
N ASP A 91 -8.40 -4.89 -14.37
CA ASP A 91 -7.13 -4.29 -14.00
C ASP A 91 -6.29 -5.25 -13.12
N LEU A 92 -4.97 -5.24 -13.30
CA LEU A 92 -4.06 -5.90 -12.38
C LEU A 92 -3.81 -4.95 -11.20
N VAL A 93 -4.30 -5.35 -10.02
CA VAL A 93 -4.28 -4.52 -8.82
C VAL A 93 -3.58 -5.22 -7.66
N PHE A 94 -2.90 -4.44 -6.85
CA PHE A 94 -2.27 -4.86 -5.60
C PHE A 94 -2.82 -3.98 -4.47
N ASP A 95 -3.38 -4.61 -3.45
CA ASP A 95 -3.84 -3.93 -2.25
C ASP A 95 -2.83 -4.15 -1.13
N LEU A 96 -2.28 -3.06 -0.61
CA LEU A 96 -1.34 -3.06 0.50
C LEU A 96 -2.04 -2.42 1.70
N ASP A 97 -2.30 -3.20 2.74
CA ASP A 97 -3.02 -2.76 3.93
C ASP A 97 -2.23 -3.13 5.19
N MET A 98 -2.09 -2.16 6.11
CA MET A 98 -1.52 -2.42 7.41
C MET A 98 -2.30 -1.71 8.51
N LYS A 99 -2.21 -2.25 9.73
CA LYS A 99 -2.72 -1.55 10.90
C LYS A 99 -1.93 -0.26 11.09
N ILE A 100 -2.65 0.81 11.42
CA ILE A 100 -2.05 2.09 11.81
C ILE A 100 -1.57 1.93 13.25
N GLU A 101 -0.27 1.76 13.41
CA GLU A 101 0.43 1.70 14.69
C GLU A 101 1.36 2.92 14.78
N GLY A 102 1.26 3.67 15.87
CA GLY A 102 1.97 4.94 16.02
C GLY A 102 1.16 6.11 15.47
N THR A 103 1.84 7.09 14.88
CA THR A 103 1.20 8.24 14.20
C THR A 103 0.84 7.92 12.75
N ARG A 104 -0.03 8.74 12.16
CA ARG A 104 -0.33 8.69 10.73
C ARG A 104 0.91 8.90 9.86
N TYR A 105 1.82 9.75 10.30
CA TYR A 105 3.09 10.02 9.62
C TYR A 105 3.96 8.76 9.55
N GLU A 106 4.17 8.09 10.68
CA GLU A 106 4.92 6.83 10.77
C GLU A 106 4.26 5.71 9.96
N PHE A 107 2.93 5.68 9.92
CA PHE A 107 2.18 4.77 9.04
C PHE A 107 2.51 5.04 7.56
N PHE A 108 2.48 6.30 7.11
CA PHE A 108 2.81 6.63 5.73
C PHE A 108 4.26 6.30 5.39
N GLU A 109 5.21 6.54 6.29
CA GLU A 109 6.62 6.18 6.08
C GLU A 109 6.78 4.67 5.78
N LYS A 110 6.15 3.83 6.61
CA LYS A 110 6.16 2.37 6.42
C LYS A 110 5.47 1.96 5.13
N MET A 111 4.30 2.53 4.84
CA MET A 111 3.53 2.22 3.63
C MET A 111 4.25 2.66 2.35
N CYS A 112 4.88 3.83 2.32
CA CYS A 112 5.71 4.29 1.22
C CYS A 112 6.85 3.31 0.96
N LYS A 113 7.56 2.86 2.00
CA LYS A 113 8.63 1.88 1.87
C LYS A 113 8.14 0.55 1.26
N HIS A 114 7.02 0.01 1.72
CA HIS A 114 6.46 -1.22 1.18
C HIS A 114 5.99 -1.04 -0.28
N THR A 115 5.27 0.03 -0.56
CA THR A 115 4.78 0.36 -1.89
C THR A 115 5.93 0.54 -2.89
N LYS A 116 6.99 1.27 -2.52
CA LYS A 116 8.22 1.40 -3.32
C LYS A 116 8.92 0.06 -3.55
N THR A 117 8.92 -0.83 -2.57
CA THR A 117 9.49 -2.18 -2.74
C THR A 117 8.70 -2.97 -3.77
N LEU A 118 7.36 -2.97 -3.70
CA LEU A 118 6.52 -3.61 -4.72
C LEU A 118 6.81 -3.06 -6.12
N ILE A 119 6.78 -1.73 -6.25
CA ILE A 119 6.92 -1.05 -7.53
C ILE A 119 8.31 -1.24 -8.12
N HIS A 120 9.36 -0.83 -7.40
CA HIS A 120 10.70 -0.81 -7.96
C HIS A 120 11.31 -2.19 -8.06
N ASP A 121 11.17 -3.02 -7.03
CA ASP A 121 11.88 -4.30 -7.02
C ASP A 121 11.12 -5.39 -7.76
N PHE A 122 9.79 -5.40 -7.70
CA PHE A 122 9.01 -6.43 -8.38
C PHE A 122 8.46 -5.94 -9.73
N LEU A 123 7.55 -4.96 -9.73
CA LEU A 123 6.85 -4.58 -10.96
C LEU A 123 7.81 -4.07 -12.05
N ILE A 124 8.75 -3.19 -11.69
CA ILE A 124 9.72 -2.63 -12.65
C ILE A 124 10.87 -3.62 -12.89
N LYS A 125 11.65 -3.96 -11.86
CA LYS A 125 12.90 -4.71 -12.09
C LYS A 125 12.70 -6.19 -12.41
N ASP A 126 11.62 -6.84 -11.97
CA ASP A 126 11.38 -8.26 -12.26
C ASP A 126 10.41 -8.47 -13.42
N PHE A 127 9.32 -7.70 -13.47
CA PHE A 127 8.30 -7.84 -14.50
C PHE A 127 8.46 -6.88 -15.68
N GLY A 128 9.38 -5.92 -15.61
CA GLY A 128 9.65 -4.99 -16.71
C GLY A 128 8.50 -4.02 -16.99
N ILE A 129 7.60 -3.81 -16.02
CA ILE A 129 6.49 -2.88 -16.17
C ILE A 129 7.03 -1.46 -16.21
N SER A 130 6.63 -0.71 -17.24
CA SER A 130 7.05 0.68 -17.39
C SER A 130 6.45 1.56 -16.28
N PRO A 131 7.23 2.47 -15.66
CA PRO A 131 6.74 3.28 -14.54
C PRO A 131 5.48 4.10 -14.85
N ASP A 132 5.31 4.58 -16.09
CA ASP A 132 4.13 5.34 -16.55
C ASP A 132 2.83 4.51 -16.58
N LYS A 133 2.95 3.18 -16.55
CA LYS A 133 1.81 2.26 -16.48
C LYS A 133 1.44 1.90 -15.03
N ILE A 134 2.10 2.47 -14.04
CA ILE A 134 1.87 2.17 -12.62
C ILE A 134 1.15 3.34 -11.99
N LYS A 135 -0.11 3.12 -11.59
CA LYS A 135 -0.90 4.08 -10.82
C LYS A 135 -0.85 3.71 -9.35
N VAL A 136 -0.65 4.70 -8.48
CA VAL A 136 -0.63 4.52 -7.04
C VAL A 136 -1.76 5.33 -6.44
N GLU A 137 -2.47 4.75 -5.48
CA GLU A 137 -3.58 5.40 -4.80
C GLU A 137 -3.42 5.23 -3.29
N PHE A 138 -3.63 6.30 -2.52
CA PHE A 138 -3.94 6.14 -1.10
C PHE A 138 -5.43 5.86 -0.96
N SER A 139 -5.81 4.75 -0.33
CA SER A 139 -7.21 4.31 -0.13
C SER A 139 -8.08 5.24 0.73
N GLY A 140 -7.50 6.30 1.30
CA GLY A 140 -8.16 7.19 2.25
C GLY A 140 -8.13 6.70 3.69
N ASN A 141 -7.54 5.54 4.02
CA ASN A 141 -7.47 5.11 5.42
C ASN A 141 -6.20 4.34 5.81
N LYS A 142 -6.10 3.06 5.49
CA LYS A 142 -5.09 2.14 6.07
C LYS A 142 -4.27 1.39 5.04
N GLY A 143 -4.45 1.73 3.77
CA GLY A 143 -3.77 1.04 2.69
C GLY A 143 -3.53 1.89 1.45
N PHE A 144 -2.73 1.33 0.56
CA PHE A 144 -2.38 1.86 -0.75
C PHE A 144 -2.81 0.83 -1.78
N HIS A 145 -3.26 1.30 -2.94
CA HIS A 145 -3.51 0.46 -4.09
C HIS A 145 -2.48 0.76 -5.17
N VAL A 146 -2.00 -0.29 -5.83
CA VAL A 146 -1.16 -0.16 -7.02
C VAL A 146 -1.88 -0.85 -8.17
N THR A 147 -2.17 -0.08 -9.21
CA THR A 147 -2.85 -0.57 -10.43
C THR A 147 -1.87 -0.52 -11.59
N VAL A 148 -1.79 -1.61 -12.35
CA VAL A 148 -1.03 -1.67 -13.60
C VAL A 148 -1.96 -1.39 -14.77
N ASP A 149 -1.82 -0.20 -15.37
CA ASP A 149 -2.54 0.27 -16.55
C ASP A 149 -1.86 -0.24 -17.83
N ASP A 150 -1.98 -1.55 -18.05
CA ASP A 150 -1.41 -2.24 -19.20
C ASP A 150 -2.44 -3.20 -19.80
N GLU A 151 -2.72 -3.07 -21.10
CA GLU A 151 -3.71 -3.90 -21.79
C GLU A 151 -3.35 -5.39 -21.79
N ASP A 152 -2.08 -5.75 -21.87
CA ASP A 152 -1.65 -7.14 -21.85
C ASP A 152 -1.89 -7.75 -20.45
N MET A 153 -1.63 -6.96 -19.40
CA MET A 153 -1.88 -7.37 -18.01
C MET A 153 -3.38 -7.47 -17.67
N ARG A 154 -4.23 -6.67 -18.33
CA ARG A 154 -5.68 -6.68 -18.12
C ARG A 154 -6.37 -8.00 -18.51
N ASN A 155 -5.73 -8.78 -19.38
CA ASN A 155 -6.24 -10.06 -19.87
C ASN A 155 -5.73 -11.26 -19.06
N MET A 156 -4.90 -11.05 -18.03
CA MET A 156 -4.41 -12.12 -17.16
C MET A 156 -5.57 -12.83 -16.46
N ASP A 157 -5.56 -14.16 -16.51
CA ASP A 157 -6.53 -14.98 -15.81
C ASP A 157 -6.21 -15.11 -14.31
N VAL A 158 -7.08 -15.81 -13.58
CA VAL A 158 -6.94 -16.06 -12.14
C VAL A 158 -5.66 -16.86 -11.80
N SER A 159 -5.24 -17.77 -12.68
CA SER A 159 -4.05 -18.61 -12.49
C SER A 159 -2.76 -17.79 -12.65
N ASP A 160 -2.68 -16.96 -13.68
CA ASP A 160 -1.53 -16.10 -13.96
C ASP A 160 -1.34 -15.05 -12.86
N ARG A 161 -2.44 -14.39 -12.45
CA ARG A 161 -2.44 -13.45 -11.32
C ARG A 161 -1.94 -14.11 -10.05
N ARG A 162 -2.38 -15.35 -9.80
CA ARG A 162 -1.95 -16.16 -8.65
C ARG A 162 -0.47 -16.47 -8.69
N GLN A 163 0.06 -16.86 -9.84
CA GLN A 163 1.50 -17.13 -9.98
C GLN A 163 2.33 -15.86 -9.75
N MET A 164 1.91 -14.73 -10.33
CA MET A 164 2.58 -13.44 -10.14
C MET A 164 2.59 -13.01 -8.66
N ILE A 165 1.44 -13.01 -7.98
CA ILE A 165 1.40 -12.61 -6.56
C ILE A 165 2.12 -13.62 -5.66
N ASP A 166 2.07 -14.93 -5.95
CA ASP A 166 2.83 -15.94 -5.21
C ASP A 166 4.35 -15.69 -5.31
N TYR A 167 4.82 -15.26 -6.49
CA TYR A 167 6.20 -14.87 -6.73
C TYR A 167 6.58 -13.62 -5.92
N ILE A 168 5.75 -12.55 -5.99
CA ILE A 168 5.96 -11.30 -5.26
C ILE A 168 5.96 -11.54 -3.74
N MET A 169 5.04 -12.36 -3.23
CA MET A 169 4.98 -12.71 -1.81
C MET A 169 6.08 -13.68 -1.35
N GLY A 170 6.87 -14.23 -2.29
CA GLY A 170 7.96 -15.15 -1.98
C GLY A 170 7.51 -16.54 -1.52
N LEU A 171 6.30 -16.98 -1.86
CA LEU A 171 5.71 -18.23 -1.35
C LEU A 171 6.34 -19.50 -1.93
N LYS A 172 6.85 -19.43 -3.17
CA LYS A 172 7.40 -20.58 -3.92
C LYS A 172 8.89 -20.42 -4.23
N VAL A 173 9.61 -19.62 -3.45
CA VAL A 173 11.03 -19.38 -3.66
C VAL A 173 11.84 -20.63 -3.33
N ASP A 174 12.52 -21.20 -4.32
CA ASP A 174 13.49 -22.25 -4.08
C ASP A 174 14.76 -21.65 -3.44
N LYS A 175 14.93 -21.93 -2.14
CA LYS A 175 16.07 -21.50 -1.33
C LYS A 175 17.41 -21.98 -1.90
N ASN A 176 17.45 -23.09 -2.62
CA ASN A 176 18.69 -23.60 -3.20
C ASN A 176 19.20 -22.69 -4.31
N ASN A 177 18.29 -21.98 -4.98
CA ASN A 177 18.64 -21.08 -6.07
C ASN A 177 19.09 -19.68 -5.63
N LEU A 178 18.86 -19.27 -4.37
CA LEU A 178 19.22 -17.91 -3.90
C LEU A 178 20.73 -17.61 -3.94
N PHE A 179 21.57 -18.60 -3.64
CA PHE A 179 23.04 -18.49 -3.70
C PHE A 179 23.60 -19.66 -4.51
N SER A 180 23.25 -19.72 -5.80
CA SER A 180 23.64 -20.84 -6.68
C SER A 180 25.17 -20.94 -6.78
N GLY A 181 25.70 -22.15 -6.54
CA GLY A 181 27.15 -22.39 -6.50
C GLY A 181 27.89 -21.58 -5.42
N ASN A 182 27.19 -21.19 -4.34
CA ASN A 182 27.71 -20.34 -3.26
C ASN A 182 28.29 -19.01 -3.77
N LYS A 183 27.62 -18.40 -4.76
CA LYS A 183 28.00 -17.12 -5.34
C LYS A 183 26.84 -16.14 -5.34
N THR A 184 27.16 -14.86 -5.29
CA THR A 184 26.27 -13.77 -5.72
C THR A 184 26.56 -13.44 -7.19
N SER A 185 25.62 -12.82 -7.89
CA SER A 185 25.84 -12.34 -9.26
C SER A 185 25.16 -11.00 -9.51
N PRO A 186 25.92 -9.91 -9.78
CA PRO A 186 25.36 -8.58 -9.97
C PRO A 186 24.38 -8.45 -11.15
N VAL A 187 24.35 -9.43 -12.06
CA VAL A 187 23.44 -9.50 -13.22
C VAL A 187 22.18 -10.34 -12.91
N SER A 188 22.03 -10.81 -11.68
CA SER A 188 20.91 -11.65 -11.31
C SER A 188 19.60 -10.87 -11.29
N GLY A 189 18.57 -11.44 -11.92
CA GLY A 189 17.18 -11.01 -11.80
C GLY A 189 16.46 -11.73 -10.66
N GLY A 190 15.27 -11.23 -10.30
CA GLY A 190 14.38 -11.85 -9.35
C GLY A 190 14.96 -12.09 -7.96
N TRP A 191 14.53 -13.17 -7.31
CA TRP A 191 14.90 -13.50 -5.93
C TRP A 191 16.42 -13.65 -5.66
N ARG A 192 17.23 -13.95 -6.69
CA ARG A 192 18.70 -13.92 -6.57
C ARG A 192 19.22 -12.49 -6.38
N ARG A 193 18.63 -11.50 -7.06
CA ARG A 193 18.96 -10.09 -6.86
C ARG A 193 18.70 -9.65 -5.42
N HIS A 194 17.58 -10.09 -4.85
CA HIS A 194 17.24 -9.79 -3.45
C HIS A 194 18.24 -10.44 -2.47
N ALA A 195 18.69 -11.67 -2.76
CA ALA A 195 19.73 -12.33 -1.98
C ALA A 195 21.08 -11.58 -2.07
N ASP A 196 21.45 -11.11 -3.25
CA ASP A 196 22.65 -10.31 -3.47
C ASP A 196 22.59 -8.96 -2.75
N ASN A 197 21.42 -8.31 -2.77
CA ASN A 197 21.19 -7.06 -2.04
C ASN A 197 21.32 -7.25 -0.53
N LEU A 198 20.86 -8.38 0.03
CA LEU A 198 21.09 -8.71 1.44
C LEU A 198 22.59 -8.80 1.76
N ILE A 199 23.39 -9.45 0.90
CA ILE A 199 24.85 -9.53 1.09
C ILE A 199 25.48 -8.13 1.05
N ARG A 200 25.07 -7.27 0.11
CA ARG A 200 25.55 -5.89 0.04
C ARG A 200 25.17 -5.07 1.27
N GLU A 201 23.93 -5.22 1.76
CA GLU A 201 23.45 -4.55 2.97
C GLU A 201 24.27 -4.96 4.19
N ILE A 202 24.52 -6.26 4.37
CA ILE A 202 25.34 -6.79 5.46
C ILE A 202 26.76 -6.26 5.38
N LEU A 203 27.38 -6.28 4.18
CA LEU A 203 28.73 -5.77 3.99
C LEU A 203 28.81 -4.27 4.27
N LYS A 204 27.78 -3.48 3.91
CA LYS A 204 27.71 -2.05 4.20
C LYS A 204 27.53 -1.79 5.71
N HIS A 205 26.59 -2.46 6.37
CA HIS A 205 26.31 -2.27 7.80
C HIS A 205 27.48 -2.65 8.71
N THR A 206 28.23 -3.68 8.33
CA THR A 206 29.35 -4.19 9.13
C THR A 206 30.68 -3.51 8.78
N GLU A 207 30.70 -2.53 7.89
CA GLU A 207 31.92 -1.83 7.50
C GLU A 207 32.34 -0.85 8.61
N GLY A 208 33.56 -1.02 9.11
CA GLY A 208 34.08 -0.22 10.22
C GLY A 208 33.55 -0.63 11.60
N SER A 209 32.55 -1.53 11.68
CA SER A 209 32.00 -1.99 12.95
C SER A 209 32.96 -2.90 13.71
N ASN A 210 32.94 -2.82 15.04
CA ASN A 210 33.62 -3.78 15.89
C ASN A 210 32.85 -5.11 16.01
N ASN A 211 33.47 -6.15 16.56
CA ASN A 211 32.84 -7.47 16.64
C ASN A 211 31.58 -7.50 17.52
N GLY A 212 31.49 -6.67 18.57
CA GLY A 212 30.29 -6.55 19.40
C GLY A 212 29.11 -5.98 18.63
N GLU A 213 29.33 -4.87 17.93
CA GLU A 213 28.31 -4.24 17.06
C GLU A 213 27.82 -5.19 15.97
N MET A 214 28.73 -5.95 15.35
CA MET A 214 28.35 -6.97 14.37
C MET A 214 27.51 -8.10 14.99
N VAL A 215 27.83 -8.53 16.22
CA VAL A 215 27.03 -9.53 16.94
C VAL A 215 25.61 -9.02 17.15
N ASP A 216 25.46 -7.78 17.61
CA ASP A 216 24.15 -7.18 17.88
C ASP A 216 23.32 -7.04 16.59
N TYR A 217 23.94 -6.55 15.50
CA TYR A 217 23.30 -6.50 14.19
C TYR A 217 22.84 -7.89 13.72
N PHE A 218 23.71 -8.91 13.78
CA PHE A 218 23.32 -10.24 13.30
C PHE A 218 22.20 -10.87 14.15
N LEU A 219 22.14 -10.58 15.44
CA LEU A 219 21.01 -10.98 16.29
C LEU A 219 19.71 -10.28 15.85
N GLU A 220 19.77 -8.97 15.61
CA GLU A 220 18.63 -8.16 15.19
C GLU A 220 18.04 -8.66 13.86
N ILE A 221 18.89 -8.97 12.88
CA ILE A 221 18.42 -9.48 11.58
C ILE A 221 17.95 -10.94 11.63
N GLY A 222 18.16 -11.62 12.77
CA GLY A 222 17.63 -12.95 13.06
C GLY A 222 18.57 -14.12 12.79
N ILE A 223 19.88 -13.92 12.78
CA ILE A 223 20.84 -15.04 12.77
C ILE A 223 20.80 -15.75 14.13
N PRO A 224 20.80 -17.10 14.18
CA PRO A 224 20.73 -17.84 15.44
C PRO A 224 21.89 -17.54 16.39
N LYS A 225 21.60 -17.37 17.69
CA LYS A 225 22.56 -16.97 18.74
C LYS A 225 23.87 -17.78 18.74
N ASN A 226 23.80 -19.08 18.45
CA ASN A 226 24.94 -19.97 18.40
C ASN A 226 25.86 -19.79 17.17
N ARG A 227 25.41 -19.07 16.12
CA ARG A 227 26.19 -18.81 14.89
C ARG A 227 26.56 -17.34 14.70
N VAL A 228 25.94 -16.42 15.45
CA VAL A 228 26.26 -14.99 15.38
C VAL A 228 27.74 -14.69 15.61
N LYS A 229 28.36 -15.25 16.66
CA LYS A 229 29.80 -15.04 16.93
C LYS A 229 30.71 -15.56 15.81
N LYS A 230 30.26 -16.59 15.09
CA LYS A 230 31.00 -17.18 13.97
C LYS A 230 30.98 -16.24 12.77
N ILE A 231 29.80 -15.76 12.35
CA ILE A 231 29.69 -14.87 11.19
C ILE A 231 30.33 -13.49 11.47
N SER A 232 30.21 -12.96 12.69
CA SER A 232 30.87 -11.70 13.09
C SER A 232 32.40 -11.82 13.08
N GLY A 233 32.93 -12.94 13.60
CA GLY A 233 34.36 -13.23 13.57
C GLY A 233 34.89 -13.40 12.15
N LEU A 234 34.14 -14.06 11.27
CA LEU A 234 34.48 -14.18 9.85
C LEU A 234 34.53 -12.81 9.16
N LEU A 235 33.52 -11.96 9.39
CA LEU A 235 33.45 -10.62 8.79
C LEU A 235 34.40 -9.59 9.40
N SER A 236 35.04 -9.91 10.53
CA SER A 236 36.18 -9.13 11.04
C SER A 236 37.45 -9.34 10.20
N ASN A 237 37.51 -10.39 9.39
CA ASN A 237 38.64 -10.67 8.50
C ASN A 237 38.45 -9.99 7.14
N ALA A 238 39.35 -9.05 6.81
CA ALA A 238 39.32 -8.33 5.54
C ALA A 238 39.33 -9.25 4.30
N ARG A 239 40.00 -10.42 4.34
CA ARG A 239 40.01 -11.38 3.23
C ARG A 239 38.63 -11.98 2.99
N VAL A 240 37.89 -12.31 4.05
CA VAL A 240 36.51 -12.83 3.95
C VAL A 240 35.59 -11.75 3.38
N ARG A 241 35.69 -10.52 3.88
CA ARG A 241 34.91 -9.39 3.36
C ARG A 241 35.18 -9.16 1.87
N ASN A 242 36.45 -9.16 1.46
CA ASN A 242 36.84 -8.95 0.07
C ASN A 242 36.32 -10.09 -0.83
N ALA A 243 36.38 -11.34 -0.36
CA ALA A 243 35.80 -12.47 -1.09
C ALA A 243 34.28 -12.32 -1.25
N MET A 244 33.56 -11.92 -0.20
CA MET A 244 32.12 -11.65 -0.28
C MET A 244 31.80 -10.46 -1.20
N LYS A 245 32.60 -9.38 -1.15
CA LYS A 245 32.48 -8.23 -2.08
C LYS A 245 32.66 -8.67 -3.54
N ALA A 246 33.56 -9.64 -3.80
CA ALA A 246 33.75 -10.27 -5.10
C ALA A 246 32.68 -11.35 -5.44
N GLY A 247 31.71 -11.57 -4.55
CA GLY A 247 30.61 -12.50 -4.73
C GLY A 247 30.94 -13.97 -4.45
N HIS A 248 32.05 -14.27 -3.81
CA HIS A 248 32.43 -15.61 -3.39
C HIS A 248 31.96 -15.89 -1.97
N LEU A 249 30.90 -16.68 -1.81
CA LEU A 249 30.32 -17.03 -0.50
C LEU A 249 30.82 -18.36 0.06
N ASN A 250 31.70 -19.08 -0.66
CA ASN A 250 32.37 -20.28 -0.15
C ASN A 250 33.11 -20.01 1.18
N VAL A 251 33.66 -18.81 1.36
CA VAL A 251 34.29 -18.39 2.62
C VAL A 251 33.36 -18.48 3.85
N LEU A 252 32.05 -18.40 3.65
CA LEU A 252 31.05 -18.65 4.69
C LEU A 252 30.67 -20.13 4.74
N TYR A 253 30.39 -20.73 3.58
CA TYR A 253 29.94 -22.12 3.48
C TYR A 253 30.98 -23.12 4.03
N ASP A 254 32.24 -22.94 3.69
CA ASP A 254 33.34 -23.82 4.12
C ASP A 254 33.61 -23.68 5.63
N ALA A 255 33.33 -22.50 6.19
CA ALA A 255 33.50 -22.25 7.62
C ALA A 255 32.35 -22.84 8.46
N ASP A 256 31.12 -22.81 7.94
CA ASP A 256 29.93 -23.52 8.43
C ASP A 256 28.83 -23.45 7.35
N SER A 257 28.48 -24.60 6.77
CA SER A 257 27.51 -24.71 5.66
C SER A 257 26.11 -24.17 6.01
N ARG A 258 25.80 -24.05 7.31
CA ARG A 258 24.53 -23.51 7.80
C ARG A 258 24.42 -22.00 7.67
N LEU A 259 25.53 -21.27 7.56
CA LEU A 259 25.51 -19.80 7.50
C LEU A 259 24.76 -19.28 6.28
N LEU A 260 24.95 -19.89 5.11
CA LEU A 260 24.18 -19.53 3.91
C LEU A 260 22.70 -19.88 4.09
N GLY A 261 22.39 -20.98 4.78
CA GLY A 261 21.02 -21.34 5.16
C GLY A 261 20.38 -20.26 6.03
N ASP A 262 21.11 -19.71 7.00
CA ASP A 262 20.61 -18.62 7.85
C ASP A 262 20.37 -17.35 7.05
N LEU A 263 21.29 -16.95 6.17
CA LEU A 263 21.11 -15.75 5.34
C LEU A 263 19.89 -15.90 4.42
N LYS A 264 19.67 -17.07 3.82
CA LYS A 264 18.45 -17.38 3.05
C LYS A 264 17.20 -17.25 3.92
N ASN A 265 17.25 -17.72 5.16
CA ASN A 265 16.12 -17.60 6.10
C ASN A 265 15.89 -16.17 6.56
N VAL A 266 16.95 -15.38 6.77
CA VAL A 266 16.86 -13.94 7.07
C VAL A 266 16.16 -13.21 5.93
N LEU A 267 16.59 -13.43 4.67
CA LEU A 267 15.95 -12.83 3.49
C LEU A 267 14.45 -13.09 3.47
N LEU A 268 14.07 -14.38 3.53
CA LEU A 268 12.66 -14.77 3.39
C LEU A 268 11.80 -14.35 4.58
N ARG A 269 12.34 -14.37 5.81
CA ARG A 269 11.59 -13.86 6.98
C ARG A 269 11.39 -12.36 6.92
N ARG A 270 12.44 -11.59 6.56
CA ARG A 270 12.34 -10.13 6.39
C ARG A 270 11.28 -9.77 5.35
N HIS A 271 11.28 -10.46 4.21
CA HIS A 271 10.25 -10.24 3.21
C HIS A 271 8.84 -10.63 3.69
N LYS A 272 8.72 -11.80 4.32
CA LYS A 272 7.46 -12.30 4.88
C LYS A 272 6.84 -11.34 5.89
N SER A 273 7.65 -10.76 6.77
CA SER A 273 7.23 -9.78 7.78
C SER A 273 7.16 -8.34 7.26
N GLY A 274 7.66 -8.08 6.05
CA GLY A 274 7.65 -6.78 5.38
C GLY A 274 6.56 -6.72 4.32
N LEU A 275 6.96 -6.55 3.05
CA LEU A 275 6.02 -6.37 1.93
C LEU A 275 4.95 -7.48 1.86
N ALA A 276 5.33 -8.75 2.03
CA ALA A 276 4.36 -9.84 1.93
C ALA A 276 3.34 -9.88 3.07
N ALA A 277 3.61 -9.23 4.23
CA ALA A 277 2.66 -9.14 5.33
C ALA A 277 1.55 -8.11 5.08
N VAL A 278 1.83 -7.11 4.23
CA VAL A 278 0.88 -6.03 3.94
C VAL A 278 0.09 -6.27 2.65
N LEU A 279 0.51 -7.20 1.79
CA LEU A 279 -0.19 -7.52 0.54
C LEU A 279 -1.41 -8.42 0.77
N ASP A 280 -2.57 -8.02 0.24
CA ASP A 280 -3.73 -8.90 0.13
C ASP A 280 -3.69 -9.74 -1.16
N ARG A 281 -3.25 -10.99 -1.01
CA ARG A 281 -3.18 -11.97 -2.08
C ARG A 281 -4.51 -12.19 -2.79
N ALA A 282 -5.62 -12.23 -2.05
CA ALA A 282 -6.93 -12.56 -2.59
C ALA A 282 -7.51 -11.40 -3.42
N VAL A 283 -7.01 -10.18 -3.22
CA VAL A 283 -7.38 -9.02 -4.01
C VAL A 283 -6.76 -9.11 -5.40
N THR A 284 -5.44 -9.30 -5.52
CA THR A 284 -4.76 -9.43 -6.82
C THR A 284 -5.27 -10.63 -7.65
N VAL A 285 -5.61 -11.75 -7.02
CA VAL A 285 -6.12 -12.96 -7.72
C VAL A 285 -7.54 -12.78 -8.26
N SER A 286 -8.34 -11.90 -7.66
CA SER A 286 -9.75 -11.75 -8.00
C SER A 286 -9.94 -10.79 -9.17
N THR A 287 -10.84 -11.15 -10.09
CA THR A 287 -11.14 -10.38 -11.31
C THR A 287 -12.35 -9.45 -11.17
N HIS A 288 -13.06 -9.49 -10.03
CA HIS A 288 -14.33 -8.81 -9.79
C HIS A 288 -14.32 -7.92 -8.54
N ARG A 289 -13.13 -7.42 -8.14
CA ARG A 289 -13.00 -6.57 -6.94
C ARG A 289 -13.59 -5.19 -7.16
N LEU A 290 -14.06 -4.59 -6.08
CA LEU A 290 -14.41 -3.17 -6.00
C LEU A 290 -13.30 -2.42 -5.25
N PHE A 291 -12.88 -1.29 -5.80
CA PHE A 291 -11.90 -0.39 -5.19
C PHE A 291 -12.50 0.99 -5.00
N ARG A 292 -12.03 1.71 -3.97
CA ARG A 292 -12.53 3.05 -3.67
C ARG A 292 -12.08 4.01 -4.75
N VAL A 293 -13.01 4.80 -5.28
CA VAL A 293 -12.74 5.76 -6.35
C VAL A 293 -11.88 6.93 -5.83
N PRO A 294 -10.74 7.25 -6.47
CA PRO A 294 -9.99 8.47 -6.19
C PRO A 294 -10.87 9.72 -6.29
N GLY A 295 -10.69 10.65 -5.35
CA GLY A 295 -11.56 11.81 -5.16
C GLY A 295 -12.76 11.57 -4.23
N SER A 296 -13.02 10.33 -3.77
CA SER A 296 -14.06 10.06 -2.77
C SER A 296 -13.54 10.09 -1.33
N ILE A 297 -14.40 10.47 -0.37
CA ILE A 297 -14.03 10.49 1.07
C ILE A 297 -14.21 9.11 1.70
N HIS A 298 -13.24 8.68 2.52
CA HIS A 298 -13.33 7.46 3.30
C HIS A 298 -14.06 7.71 4.64
N ARG A 299 -15.24 7.13 4.84
CA ARG A 299 -16.11 7.39 6.01
C ARG A 299 -15.47 7.26 7.40
N LYS A 300 -14.47 6.39 7.59
CA LYS A 300 -13.90 6.14 8.94
C LYS A 300 -12.83 7.14 9.35
N SER A 301 -12.16 7.75 8.39
CA SER A 301 -10.99 8.61 8.57
C SER A 301 -11.29 10.05 8.15
N GLY A 302 -12.26 10.25 7.25
CA GLY A 302 -12.56 11.52 6.61
C GLY A 302 -11.50 11.98 5.61
N LEU A 303 -10.50 11.16 5.34
CA LEU A 303 -9.48 11.44 4.33
C LEU A 303 -9.97 11.03 2.93
N PRO A 304 -9.53 11.73 1.88
CA PRO A 304 -9.83 11.37 0.50
C PRO A 304 -9.06 10.13 0.07
N CYS A 305 -9.66 9.34 -0.80
CA CYS A 305 -8.91 8.47 -1.71
C CYS A 305 -8.21 9.36 -2.74
N ILE A 306 -6.91 9.24 -2.95
CA ILE A 306 -6.16 10.13 -3.86
C ILE A 306 -5.20 9.36 -4.74
N ASN A 307 -5.04 9.84 -5.97
CA ASN A 307 -3.96 9.42 -6.85
C ASN A 307 -2.63 10.01 -6.34
N LEU A 308 -1.58 9.21 -6.43
CA LEU A 308 -0.22 9.55 -6.08
C LEU A 308 0.70 9.23 -7.25
N GLU A 309 1.66 10.12 -7.49
CA GLU A 309 2.81 9.83 -8.34
C GLU A 309 3.81 8.95 -7.58
N ILE A 310 4.64 8.20 -8.30
CA ILE A 310 5.70 7.39 -7.67
C ILE A 310 6.63 8.29 -6.83
N SER A 311 6.86 9.54 -7.24
CA SER A 311 7.65 10.52 -6.49
C SER A 311 7.02 10.95 -5.16
N ASP A 312 5.69 10.89 -5.03
CA ASP A 312 5.01 11.24 -3.78
C ASP A 312 5.32 10.22 -2.67
N LEU A 313 5.83 9.03 -3.03
CA LEU A 313 6.27 8.00 -2.09
C LEU A 313 7.65 8.28 -1.46
N GLU A 314 8.30 9.40 -1.80
CA GLU A 314 9.58 9.80 -1.20
C GLU A 314 9.44 10.38 0.21
N SER A 315 8.33 11.03 0.53
CA SER A 315 8.04 11.55 1.88
C SER A 315 6.55 11.50 2.18
N PRO A 316 6.13 11.17 3.42
CA PRO A 316 4.76 11.40 3.89
C PRO A 316 4.25 12.83 3.64
N ASP A 317 5.14 13.83 3.65
CA ASP A 317 4.79 15.24 3.43
C ASP A 317 4.07 15.43 2.09
N PHE A 318 4.58 14.82 1.00
CA PHE A 318 3.97 14.92 -0.32
C PHE A 318 2.56 14.32 -0.37
N ILE A 319 2.31 13.26 0.40
CA ILE A 319 0.97 12.67 0.51
C ILE A 319 0.03 13.64 1.22
N PHE A 320 0.48 14.27 2.31
CA PHE A 320 -0.32 15.28 3.00
C PHE A 320 -0.58 16.50 2.12
N GLU A 321 0.42 16.98 1.38
CA GLU A 321 0.23 18.05 0.39
C GLU A 321 -0.83 17.69 -0.65
N LYS A 322 -0.82 16.46 -1.17
CA LYS A 322 -1.87 15.98 -2.09
C LYS A 322 -3.25 15.92 -1.44
N ILE A 323 -3.35 15.46 -0.18
CA ILE A 323 -4.61 15.47 0.58
C ILE A 323 -5.14 16.90 0.70
N ILE A 324 -4.27 17.85 1.09
CA ILE A 324 -4.60 19.26 1.25
C ILE A 324 -5.08 19.85 -0.09
N GLN A 325 -4.36 19.57 -1.18
CA GLN A 325 -4.71 20.01 -2.52
C GLN A 325 -6.09 19.50 -2.97
N VAL A 326 -6.41 18.22 -2.69
CA VAL A 326 -7.67 17.59 -3.11
C VAL A 326 -8.87 18.08 -2.31
N VAL A 327 -8.71 18.27 -0.99
CA VAL A 327 -9.85 18.63 -0.12
C VAL A 327 -10.03 20.14 0.01
N GLY A 328 -8.93 20.89 0.03
CA GLY A 328 -8.90 22.33 0.16
C GLY A 328 -8.56 22.83 1.57
N GLU A 329 -8.01 24.05 1.59
CA GLU A 329 -7.64 24.78 2.81
C GLU A 329 -8.67 25.84 3.22
N ASP A 330 -9.80 25.91 2.51
CA ASP A 330 -10.84 26.89 2.84
C ASP A 330 -11.28 26.72 4.30
N PRO A 331 -11.22 27.79 5.11
CA PRO A 331 -11.56 27.68 6.52
C PRO A 331 -13.05 27.45 6.66
N ILE A 332 -13.42 26.43 7.42
CA ILE A 332 -14.80 26.18 7.83
C ILE A 332 -14.88 26.14 9.35
N GLU A 333 -16.00 26.64 9.86
CA GLU A 333 -16.30 26.61 11.29
C GLU A 333 -17.03 25.30 11.60
N ILE A 334 -16.54 24.54 12.57
CA ILE A 334 -17.15 23.31 13.08
C ILE A 334 -17.41 23.40 14.58
N GLU A 335 -18.41 22.68 15.06
CA GLU A 335 -18.66 22.50 16.48
C GLU A 335 -18.58 21.01 16.81
N LEU A 336 -17.63 20.67 17.69
CA LEU A 336 -17.44 19.34 18.23
C LEU A 336 -18.22 19.22 19.55
N GLY A 337 -19.07 18.20 19.64
CA GLY A 337 -19.83 17.87 20.84
C GLY A 337 -19.04 17.07 21.89
N HIS A 338 -17.92 16.46 21.49
CA HIS A 338 -17.07 15.60 22.31
C HIS A 338 -15.59 15.83 22.01
N ASP A 339 -14.74 15.43 22.97
CA ASP A 339 -13.30 15.39 22.77
C ASP A 339 -12.94 14.32 21.73
N ILE A 340 -12.04 14.66 20.81
CA ILE A 340 -11.53 13.75 19.78
C ILE A 340 -10.01 13.81 19.72
N VAL A 341 -9.42 12.74 19.15
CA VAL A 341 -8.00 12.70 18.78
C VAL A 341 -7.92 12.65 17.27
N LEU A 342 -7.33 13.67 16.69
CA LEU A 342 -7.11 13.78 15.25
C LEU A 342 -5.65 13.44 14.95
N ASP A 343 -5.43 12.36 14.21
CA ASP A 343 -4.10 11.88 13.82
C ASP A 343 -3.91 12.05 12.31
N LEU A 344 -3.43 13.25 11.94
CA LEU A 344 -3.17 13.70 10.57
C LEU A 344 -1.67 13.94 10.39
N TYR A 345 -1.26 15.16 10.04
CA TYR A 345 0.16 15.51 9.95
C TYR A 345 0.83 15.37 11.33
N GLU A 346 0.15 15.89 12.34
CA GLU A 346 0.46 15.69 13.75
C GLU A 346 -0.75 15.12 14.47
N LYS A 347 -0.49 14.50 15.61
CA LYS A 347 -1.53 14.00 16.50
C LYS A 347 -1.95 15.11 17.45
N GLU A 348 -3.19 15.59 17.29
CA GLU A 348 -3.76 16.67 18.09
C GLU A 348 -5.01 16.15 18.85
N THR A 349 -5.17 16.61 20.10
CA THR A 349 -6.39 16.37 20.88
C THR A 349 -7.23 17.64 20.82
N LEU A 350 -8.45 17.54 20.30
CA LEU A 350 -9.41 18.63 20.23
C LEU A 350 -10.49 18.38 21.29
N SER A 351 -10.67 19.32 22.20
CA SER A 351 -11.75 19.26 23.18
C SER A 351 -13.09 19.61 22.54
N LYS A 352 -14.19 19.29 23.24
CA LYS A 352 -15.52 19.82 22.91
C LYS A 352 -15.46 21.35 22.76
N GLY A 353 -15.96 21.88 21.64
CA GLY A 353 -15.97 23.31 21.37
C GLY A 353 -16.13 23.66 19.90
N THR A 354 -16.07 24.97 19.61
CA THR A 354 -16.13 25.51 18.25
C THR A 354 -14.73 25.82 17.74
N TYR A 355 -14.45 25.43 16.50
CA TYR A 355 -13.15 25.58 15.85
C TYR A 355 -13.33 26.13 14.44
N THR A 356 -12.49 27.08 14.04
CA THR A 356 -12.30 27.42 12.61
C THR A 356 -11.02 26.76 12.14
N MET A 357 -11.12 25.87 11.15
CA MET A 357 -9.96 25.14 10.64
C MET A 357 -10.11 24.84 9.14
N PRO A 358 -8.99 24.52 8.45
CA PRO A 358 -9.04 24.11 7.05
C PRO A 358 -9.96 22.91 6.82
N ARG A 359 -10.69 22.89 5.70
CA ARG A 359 -11.63 21.82 5.35
C ARG A 359 -11.01 20.42 5.40
N TRP A 360 -9.77 20.28 4.96
CA TRP A 360 -9.03 19.01 5.00
C TRP A 360 -8.83 18.44 6.42
N LYS A 361 -8.83 19.28 7.47
CA LYS A 361 -8.85 18.85 8.88
C LYS A 361 -10.26 18.69 9.44
N ALA A 362 -11.16 19.61 9.07
CA ALA A 362 -12.52 19.64 9.59
C ALA A 362 -13.37 18.41 9.21
N ILE A 363 -13.25 17.91 7.98
CA ILE A 363 -13.98 16.70 7.54
C ILE A 363 -13.57 15.46 8.37
N PRO A 364 -12.26 15.13 8.51
CA PRO A 364 -11.80 14.12 9.46
C PRO A 364 -12.31 14.32 10.88
N ALA A 365 -12.26 15.54 11.43
CA ALA A 365 -12.70 15.82 12.79
C ALA A 365 -14.17 15.42 13.03
N LEU A 366 -15.08 15.88 12.17
CA LEU A 366 -16.51 15.57 12.24
C LEU A 366 -16.79 14.06 12.08
N LEU A 367 -16.04 13.38 11.19
CA LEU A 367 -16.21 11.94 10.94
C LEU A 367 -15.67 11.07 12.06
N ILE A 368 -14.56 11.46 12.67
CA ILE A 368 -14.00 10.78 13.85
C ILE A 368 -14.94 10.93 15.04
N GLU A 369 -15.49 12.12 15.27
CA GLU A 369 -16.49 12.32 16.33
C GLU A 369 -17.71 11.42 16.09
N LYS A 370 -18.28 11.42 14.86
CA LYS A 370 -19.40 10.57 14.49
C LYS A 370 -19.12 9.09 14.74
N LYS A 371 -17.91 8.63 14.40
CA LYS A 371 -17.49 7.24 14.61
C LYS A 371 -17.40 6.89 16.09
N ASN A 372 -16.83 7.77 16.91
CA ASN A 372 -16.69 7.55 18.35
C ASN A 372 -18.04 7.49 19.07
N MET A 373 -19.10 8.12 18.53
CA MET A 373 -20.47 8.01 19.04
C MET A 373 -21.19 6.69 18.67
N GLN A 374 -20.66 5.94 17.69
CA GLN A 374 -21.25 4.68 17.21
C GLN A 374 -20.57 3.43 17.79
N THR A 375 -19.41 3.61 18.41
CA THR A 375 -18.66 2.60 19.17
C THR A 375 -18.99 2.71 20.64
#